data_AF-A0A077Z6B1-F1
#
_entry.id   AF-A0A077Z6B1-F1
#
_cell.length_a   1.000
_cell.length_b   1.000
_cell.length_c   1.000
_cell.angle_alpha   90.00
_cell.angle_beta   90.00
_cell.angle_gamma   90.00
#
_symmetry.space_group_name_H-M   'P 1'
#
loop_
_entity.id
_entity.type
_entity.pdbx_description
1 polymer ?
#
loop_
_entity_poly.entity_id
_entity_poly.type
_entity_poly.pdbx_seq_one_letter_code
_entity_poly.pdbx_strand_id
1 'polypeptide(L)'
;METVEPSVFILHENVNVVDVAIRFSGLKPRNALDKMIGFFKEEPLPDRLFKNASFSLWNLSSCSLQLEVTIRSTPNVDLRYRYLIAKFPCEIDVHRSKLKAQHTPRDSHGFLILSLYKREPGCDWKTHLAMHGSLDAR
;
A
#
# COMPACT_ATOMS: atom_id res chain seq x y z
N MET A 1 -11.14 20.51 1.94
CA MET A 1 -10.43 19.81 0.85
C MET A 1 -10.67 18.33 1.03
N GLU A 2 -11.53 17.72 0.20
CA GLU A 2 -11.63 16.26 0.15
C GLU A 2 -10.30 15.74 -0.39
N THR A 3 -9.54 15.05 0.45
CA THR A 3 -8.37 14.30 -0.03
C THR A 3 -8.88 13.26 -1.03
N VAL A 4 -8.49 13.42 -2.29
CA VAL A 4 -8.70 12.43 -3.34
C VAL A 4 -8.05 11.13 -2.85
N GLU A 5 -8.86 10.16 -2.48
CA GLU A 5 -8.39 8.86 -2.04
C GLU A 5 -8.22 7.92 -3.23
N PRO A 6 -7.27 6.97 -3.15
CA PRO A 6 -6.37 6.74 -2.02
C PRO A 6 -5.16 7.69 -1.96
N SER A 7 -4.69 7.99 -0.75
CA SER A 7 -3.52 8.86 -0.50
C SER A 7 -2.29 8.02 -0.17
N VAL A 8 -1.11 8.43 -0.61
CA VAL A 8 0.15 7.69 -0.42
C VAL A 8 1.16 8.48 0.41
N PHE A 9 1.85 7.78 1.31
CA PHE A 9 2.82 8.33 2.25
C PHE A 9 4.05 7.42 2.34
N ILE A 10 5.22 8.01 2.60
CA ILE A 10 6.40 7.27 3.06
C ILE A 10 6.44 7.33 4.59
N LEU A 11 6.29 6.17 5.25
CA LEU A 11 6.35 6.07 6.71
C LEU A 11 7.79 6.01 7.22
N HIS A 12 8.60 5.20 6.55
CA HIS A 12 10.00 4.99 6.86
C HIS A 12 10.77 4.75 5.58
N GLU A 13 12.01 5.20 5.55
CA GLU A 13 12.92 4.93 4.45
C GLU A 13 14.34 4.81 5.00
N ASN A 14 15.04 3.78 4.54
CA ASN A 14 16.47 3.62 4.72
C ASN A 14 17.12 3.28 3.36
N VAL A 15 18.42 2.98 3.40
CA VAL A 15 19.20 2.75 2.17
C VAL A 15 18.66 1.60 1.32
N ASN A 16 18.07 0.57 1.95
CA ASN A 16 17.65 -0.66 1.27
C ASN A 16 16.13 -0.85 1.25
N VAL A 17 15.39 -0.21 2.14
CA VAL A 17 13.96 -0.47 2.35
C VAL A 17 13.19 0.83 2.43
N VAL A 18 12.01 0.83 1.85
CA VAL A 18 11.02 1.91 1.98
C VAL A 18 9.69 1.31 2.43
N ASP A 19 9.06 1.94 3.42
CA ASP A 19 7.72 1.61 3.88
C ASP A 19 6.72 2.62 3.29
N VAL A 20 5.96 2.17 2.30
CA VAL A 20 4.93 2.96 1.60
C VAL A 20 3.57 2.65 2.23
N ALA A 21 2.86 3.65 2.71
CA ALA A 21 1.50 3.52 3.21
C ALA A 21 0.48 4.08 2.23
N ILE A 22 -0.50 3.27 1.87
CA ILE A 22 -1.66 3.65 1.05
C ILE A 22 -2.88 3.71 1.97
N ARG A 23 -3.45 4.91 2.11
CA ARG A 23 -4.61 5.17 2.98
C ARG A 23 -5.90 4.97 2.22
N PHE A 24 -6.85 4.28 2.85
CA PHE A 24 -8.22 4.13 2.37
C PHE A 24 -9.22 4.41 3.50
N SER A 25 -10.28 5.14 3.20
CA SER A 25 -11.38 5.37 4.15
C SER A 25 -12.13 4.09 4.45
N GLY A 26 -12.44 3.89 5.73
CA GLY A 26 -13.23 2.74 6.19
C GLY A 26 -12.55 1.38 6.08
N LEU A 27 -11.29 1.30 5.64
CA LEU A 27 -10.52 0.06 5.60
C LEU A 27 -10.24 -0.42 7.02
N LYS A 28 -10.62 -1.65 7.36
CA LYS A 28 -10.46 -2.20 8.71
C LYS A 28 -9.57 -3.45 8.70
N PRO A 29 -8.46 -3.46 9.46
CA PRO A 29 -7.64 -4.65 9.63
C PRO A 29 -8.45 -5.79 10.27
N ARG A 30 -8.09 -7.03 9.95
CA ARG A 30 -8.80 -8.23 10.43
C ARG A 30 -8.55 -8.48 11.92
N ASN A 31 -7.31 -8.25 12.37
CA ASN A 31 -6.91 -8.37 13.76
C ASN A 31 -6.39 -7.00 14.23
N ALA A 32 -6.59 -6.68 15.52
CA ALA A 32 -6.08 -5.44 16.13
C ALA A 32 -4.53 -5.39 16.24
N LEU A 33 -3.85 -6.51 15.97
CA LEU A 33 -2.39 -6.61 15.97
C LEU A 33 -1.89 -6.57 14.51
N ASP A 34 -0.91 -5.71 14.26
CA ASP A 34 -0.23 -5.50 12.98
C ASP A 34 0.27 -6.84 12.40
N LYS A 35 -0.56 -7.52 11.60
CA LYS A 35 -0.15 -8.74 10.90
C LYS A 35 0.68 -8.33 9.70
N MET A 36 1.92 -8.78 9.69
CA MET A 36 2.81 -8.71 8.54
C MET A 36 2.72 -10.02 7.76
N ILE A 37 2.38 -9.96 6.47
CA ILE A 37 2.44 -11.10 5.55
C ILE A 37 3.61 -10.85 4.59
N GLY A 38 4.54 -11.80 4.52
CA GLY A 38 5.60 -11.78 3.51
C GLY A 38 5.18 -12.48 2.22
N PHE A 39 5.78 -12.11 1.09
CA PHE A 39 5.58 -12.78 -0.20
C PHE A 39 6.40 -14.09 -0.23
N PHE A 40 5.89 -15.14 0.39
CA PHE A 40 6.52 -16.46 0.34
C PHE A 40 5.72 -17.36 -0.61
N LYS A 41 6.16 -17.39 -1.88
CA LYS A 41 5.79 -18.34 -2.95
C LYS A 41 4.42 -18.19 -3.64
N GLU A 42 3.41 -17.62 -3.02
CA GLU A 42 2.15 -17.22 -3.68
C GLU A 42 1.94 -15.72 -3.44
N GLU A 43 1.47 -14.99 -4.45
CA GLU A 43 1.10 -13.57 -4.27
C GLU A 43 0.09 -13.47 -3.12
N PRO A 44 0.46 -12.90 -1.96
CA PRO A 44 -0.45 -12.71 -0.86
C PRO A 44 -1.46 -11.65 -1.29
N LEU A 45 -2.68 -12.10 -1.58
CA LEU A 45 -3.81 -11.20 -1.71
C LEU A 45 -3.97 -10.42 -0.38
N PRO A 46 -3.92 -9.07 -0.40
CA PRO A 46 -4.02 -8.26 0.81
C PRO A 46 -5.33 -8.47 1.57
N ASP A 47 -6.36 -9.06 0.93
CA ASP A 47 -7.64 -9.47 1.51
C ASP A 47 -7.49 -10.10 2.90
N ARG A 48 -6.47 -10.95 3.11
CA ARG A 48 -6.27 -11.64 4.39
C ARG A 48 -5.94 -10.69 5.55
N LEU A 49 -5.46 -9.50 5.25
CA LEU A 49 -5.10 -8.47 6.23
C LEU A 49 -6.32 -7.68 6.72
N PHE A 50 -7.43 -7.67 5.97
CA PHE A 50 -8.58 -6.81 6.23
C PHE A 50 -9.85 -7.62 6.46
N LYS A 51 -10.76 -7.14 7.31
CA LYS A 51 -12.04 -7.83 7.57
C LYS A 51 -13.17 -7.41 6.63
N ASN A 52 -13.05 -6.23 6.01
CA ASN A 52 -14.11 -5.61 5.23
C ASN A 52 -13.66 -5.14 3.85
N ALA A 53 -12.56 -5.69 3.33
CA ALA A 53 -12.06 -5.35 2.01
C ALA A 53 -11.78 -6.60 1.18
N SER A 54 -11.96 -6.48 -0.13
CA SER A 54 -11.59 -7.47 -1.12
C SER A 54 -10.81 -6.80 -2.24
N PHE A 55 -9.68 -7.38 -2.64
CA PHE A 55 -8.86 -6.89 -3.73
C PHE A 55 -9.20 -7.67 -4.99
N SER A 56 -9.97 -7.05 -5.88
CA SER A 56 -10.32 -7.60 -7.20
C SER A 56 -9.14 -7.57 -8.17
N LEU A 57 -8.16 -6.70 -7.90
CA LEU A 57 -6.90 -6.61 -8.64
C LEU A 57 -5.77 -6.36 -7.65
N TRP A 58 -4.72 -7.15 -7.77
CA TRP A 58 -3.45 -6.95 -7.08
C TRP A 58 -2.33 -7.39 -8.00
N ASN A 59 -1.48 -6.46 -8.40
CA ASN A 59 -0.32 -6.73 -9.25
C ASN A 59 0.84 -5.86 -8.77
N LEU A 60 1.82 -6.49 -8.11
CA LEU A 60 3.05 -5.85 -7.66
C LEU A 60 4.20 -6.43 -8.48
N SER A 61 4.78 -5.61 -9.35
CA SER A 61 5.97 -5.96 -10.12
C SER A 61 7.21 -5.33 -9.51
N SER A 62 8.39 -5.63 -10.08
CA SER A 62 9.63 -4.98 -9.64
C SER A 62 9.62 -3.47 -9.87
N CYS A 63 8.78 -2.94 -10.75
CA CYS A 63 8.78 -1.53 -11.14
C CYS A 63 7.43 -0.85 -11.01
N SER A 64 6.35 -1.54 -10.64
CA SER A 64 5.01 -0.96 -10.62
C SER A 64 4.09 -1.62 -9.61
N LEU A 65 3.01 -0.92 -9.25
CA LEU A 65 1.93 -1.43 -8.43
C LEU A 65 0.59 -1.06 -9.05
N GLN A 66 -0.26 -2.05 -9.28
CA GLN A 66 -1.65 -1.84 -9.62
C GLN A 66 -2.53 -2.59 -8.63
N LEU A 67 -3.53 -1.90 -8.08
CA LEU A 67 -4.50 -2.52 -7.20
C LEU A 67 -5.90 -1.95 -7.42
N GLU A 68 -6.88 -2.78 -7.11
CA GLU A 68 -8.27 -2.37 -7.00
C GLU A 68 -8.86 -3.01 -5.75
N VAL A 69 -9.47 -2.20 -4.90
CA VAL A 69 -10.01 -2.62 -3.62
C VAL A 69 -11.45 -2.15 -3.47
N THR A 70 -12.30 -3.05 -3.02
CA THR A 70 -13.67 -2.76 -2.62
C THR A 70 -13.76 -2.87 -1.10
N ILE A 71 -14.16 -1.79 -0.43
CA ILE A 71 -14.29 -1.67 1.02
C ILE A 71 -15.76 -1.57 1.38
N ARG A 72 -16.25 -2.51 2.19
CA ARG A 72 -17.63 -2.50 2.68
C ARG A 72 -17.73 -1.57 3.88
N SER A 73 -18.39 -0.41 3.73
CA SER A 73 -18.31 0.69 4.71
C SER A 73 -19.52 0.78 5.66
N THR A 74 -20.71 0.34 5.25
CA THR A 74 -21.94 0.16 6.05
C THR A 74 -22.86 -0.79 5.27
N PRO A 75 -24.03 -1.26 5.78
CA PRO A 75 -24.78 -2.34 5.16
C PRO A 75 -25.13 -2.17 3.67
N ASN A 76 -25.15 -0.94 3.13
CA ASN A 76 -25.63 -0.66 1.77
C ASN A 76 -24.66 0.17 0.89
N VAL A 77 -23.40 0.39 1.31
CA VAL A 77 -22.44 1.15 0.48
C VAL A 77 -21.07 0.49 0.49
N ASP A 78 -20.68 0.02 -0.69
CA ASP A 78 -19.32 -0.42 -1.00
C ASP A 78 -18.54 0.71 -1.65
N LEU A 79 -17.38 1.02 -1.10
CA LEU A 79 -16.44 2.01 -1.64
C LEU A 79 -15.40 1.29 -2.48
N ARG A 80 -15.35 1.59 -3.77
CA ARG A 80 -14.38 0.98 -4.70
C ARG A 80 -13.30 2.00 -5.05
N TYR A 81 -12.05 1.58 -4.89
CA TYR A 81 -10.87 2.38 -5.21
C TYR A 81 -9.98 1.63 -6.18
N ARG A 82 -9.42 2.36 -7.14
CA ARG A 82 -8.38 1.88 -8.03
C ARG A 82 -7.15 2.74 -7.85
N TYR A 83 -5.99 2.11 -7.74
CA TYR A 83 -4.72 2.80 -7.57
C TYR A 83 -3.64 2.19 -8.46
N LEU A 84 -2.80 3.06 -9.01
CA LEU A 84 -1.72 2.71 -9.92
C LEU A 84 -0.49 3.56 -9.60
N ILE A 85 0.66 2.90 -9.49
CA ILE A 85 1.98 3.49 -9.66
C ILE A 85 2.53 2.85 -10.93
N ALA A 86 2.61 3.61 -12.03
CA ALA A 86 3.02 3.06 -13.31
C ALA A 86 4.51 2.70 -13.31
N LYS A 87 5.34 3.52 -12.66
CA LYS A 87 6.76 3.26 -12.47
C LYS A 87 7.26 3.74 -11.11
N PHE A 88 7.91 2.87 -10.34
CA PHE A 88 8.58 3.23 -9.09
C PHE A 88 9.85 4.06 -9.34
N PRO A 89 10.31 4.85 -8.35
CA PRO A 89 11.57 5.59 -8.45
C PRO A 89 12.81 4.71 -8.67
N CYS A 90 12.78 3.46 -8.21
CA CYS A 90 13.75 2.42 -8.56
C CYS A 90 13.08 1.04 -8.57
N GLU A 91 13.76 0.04 -9.14
CA GLU A 91 13.28 -1.33 -9.01
C GLU A 91 13.27 -1.82 -7.55
N ILE A 92 12.35 -2.73 -7.27
CA ILE A 92 12.21 -3.42 -5.99
C ILE A 92 12.37 -4.94 -6.15
N ASP A 93 12.75 -5.60 -5.07
CA ASP A 93 12.67 -7.05 -4.93
C ASP A 93 11.30 -7.43 -4.35
N VAL A 94 10.41 -7.89 -5.23
CA VAL A 94 9.05 -8.31 -4.88
C VAL A 94 9.05 -9.45 -3.87
N HIS A 95 9.97 -10.41 -3.99
CA HIS A 95 10.01 -11.58 -3.11
C HIS A 95 10.42 -11.24 -1.68
N ARG A 96 11.19 -10.16 -1.50
CA ARG A 96 11.57 -9.66 -0.17
C ARG A 96 10.59 -8.64 0.40
N SER A 97 9.66 -8.17 -0.42
CA SER A 97 8.66 -7.20 -0.02
C SER A 97 7.66 -7.82 0.97
N LYS A 98 7.04 -6.98 1.80
CA LYS A 98 6.08 -7.40 2.83
C LYS A 98 4.88 -6.46 2.87
N LEU A 99 3.73 -7.01 3.25
CA LEU A 99 2.51 -6.24 3.46
C LEU A 99 2.15 -6.23 4.94
N LYS A 100 1.64 -5.09 5.41
CA LYS A 100 1.03 -4.92 6.73
C LYS A 100 -0.26 -4.13 6.59
N ALA A 101 -1.19 -4.40 7.50
CA ALA A 101 -2.34 -3.54 7.69
C ALA A 101 -2.22 -2.79 9.01
N GLN A 102 -2.57 -1.51 8.99
CA GLN A 102 -2.63 -0.66 10.18
C GLN A 102 -3.92 0.17 10.14
N HIS A 103 -4.46 0.57 11.28
CA HIS A 103 -5.56 1.53 11.37
C HIS A 103 -5.15 2.76 12.18
N THR A 104 -5.84 3.88 11.98
CA THR A 104 -5.77 4.98 12.96
C THR A 104 -6.60 4.64 14.20
N PRO A 105 -6.20 5.07 15.42
CA PRO A 105 -6.94 4.77 16.66
C PRO A 105 -8.40 5.20 16.67
N ARG A 106 -8.83 6.07 15.74
CA ARG A 106 -10.22 6.52 15.60
C ARG A 106 -10.99 5.78 14.50
N ASP A 107 -10.43 4.70 13.95
CA ASP A 107 -11.06 3.79 12.98
C ASP A 107 -11.60 4.44 11.69
N SER A 108 -11.26 5.71 11.41
CA SER A 108 -11.77 6.40 10.22
C SER A 108 -11.05 5.98 8.95
N HIS A 109 -9.77 5.61 9.06
CA HIS A 109 -8.95 5.18 7.93
C HIS A 109 -8.09 3.98 8.30
N GLY A 110 -7.91 3.10 7.31
CA GLY A 110 -6.93 2.02 7.34
C GLY A 110 -5.83 2.27 6.33
N PHE A 111 -4.68 1.67 6.60
CA PHE A 111 -3.52 1.70 5.73
C PHE A 111 -3.15 0.30 5.29
N LEU A 112 -2.91 0.17 3.99
CA LEU A 112 -2.08 -0.90 3.46
C LEU A 112 -0.65 -0.40 3.40
N ILE A 113 0.24 -1.03 4.16
CA ILE A 113 1.66 -0.69 4.21
C ILE A 113 2.42 -1.74 3.40
N LEU A 114 3.20 -1.26 2.43
CA LEU A 114 4.13 -2.05 1.64
C LEU A 114 5.55 -1.73 2.11
N SER A 115 6.21 -2.70 2.73
CA SER A 115 7.65 -2.64 2.97
C SER A 115 8.37 -3.20 1.75
N LEU A 116 8.94 -2.32 0.94
CA LEU A 116 9.55 -2.64 -0.35
C LEU A 116 11.08 -2.62 -0.24
N TYR A 117 11.72 -3.68 -0.72
CA TYR A 117 13.18 -3.78 -0.75
C TYR A 117 13.70 -3.20 -2.06
N LYS A 118 14.51 -2.14 -2.01
CA LYS A 118 15.10 -1.48 -3.18
C LYS A 118 16.19 -2.37 -3.78
N ARG A 119 16.21 -2.49 -5.11
CA ARG A 119 17.34 -3.12 -5.84
C ARG A 119 18.52 -2.18 -6.02
N GLU A 120 18.25 -0.87 -6.05
CA GLU A 120 19.27 0.17 -6.09
C GLU A 120 19.35 0.85 -4.72
N PRO A 121 20.33 0.50 -3.87
CA PRO A 121 20.48 1.11 -2.57
C PRO A 121 20.70 2.63 -2.69
N GLY A 122 20.02 3.40 -1.85
CA GLY A 122 20.19 4.85 -1.77
C GLY A 122 19.28 5.67 -2.69
N CYS A 123 18.44 5.06 -3.53
CA CYS A 123 17.36 5.79 -4.21
C CYS A 123 16.41 6.41 -3.16
N ASP A 124 16.17 7.72 -3.23
CA ASP A 124 15.40 8.50 -2.25
C ASP A 124 13.95 8.73 -2.71
N TRP A 125 13.06 7.86 -2.24
CA TRP A 125 11.64 7.87 -2.56
C TRP A 125 10.89 8.97 -1.81
N LYS A 126 11.31 9.30 -0.58
CA LYS A 126 10.69 10.37 0.21
C LYS A 126 10.88 11.72 -0.48
N THR A 127 12.08 12.01 -0.94
CA THR A 127 12.38 13.24 -1.69
C THR A 127 11.67 13.22 -3.04
N HIS A 128 11.65 12.10 -3.75
CA HIS A 128 10.88 11.95 -4.99
C HIS A 128 9.39 12.28 -4.78
N LEU A 129 8.76 11.67 -3.77
CA LEU A 129 7.34 11.91 -3.44
C LEU A 129 7.09 13.37 -3.08
N ALA A 130 7.99 14.00 -2.30
CA ALA A 130 7.86 15.40 -1.91
C ALA A 130 7.95 16.35 -3.11
N MET A 131 8.81 16.05 -4.10
CA MET A 131 8.99 16.89 -5.29
C MET A 131 7.89 16.71 -6.32
N HIS A 132 7.40 15.49 -6.54
CA HIS A 132 6.47 15.18 -7.63
C HIS A 132 5.02 14.99 -7.17
N GLY A 133 4.78 14.91 -5.86
CA GLY A 133 3.45 14.64 -5.28
C GLY A 133 2.93 13.22 -5.52
N SER A 134 3.73 12.35 -6.15
CA SER A 134 3.41 10.94 -6.38
C SER A 134 4.69 10.10 -6.38
N LEU A 135 4.53 8.77 -6.30
CA LEU A 135 5.63 7.81 -6.50
C LEU A 135 5.80 7.39 -7.96
N ASP A 136 5.06 8.01 -8.89
CA ASP A 136 5.15 7.67 -10.31
C ASP A 136 6.34 8.40 -10.93
N ALA A 137 7.40 7.65 -11.22
CA ALA A 137 8.59 8.13 -11.89
C ALA A 137 8.24 8.44 -13.36
N ARG A 138 8.16 9.74 -13.66
CA ARG A 138 7.94 10.26 -15.02
C ARG A 138 9.09 9.94 -15.98
#